data_AF-A0A958E3X1-F1
#
_entry.id   AF-A0A958E3X1-F1
#
_cell.length_a   1.000
_cell.length_b   1.000
_cell.length_c   1.000
_cell.angle_alpha   90.00
_cell.angle_beta   90.00
_cell.angle_gamma   90.00
#
_symmetry.space_group_name_H-M   'P 1'
#
loop_
_entity.id
_entity.type
_entity.pdbx_description
1 polymer ?
#
loop_
_entity_poly.entity_id
_entity_poly.type
_entity_poly.pdbx_seq_one_letter_code
_entity_poly.pdbx_strand_id
1 'polypeptide(L)'
;MSVHTDHQTKKPQELADRAIKLYTFLQELIQLQLKPVKHVNQYEKVFWLNNLPRESHVQSIFVNSRLNLQNSEYWLEISKPEIQNAPKPPFLLEKWLNSDHLSDFERQFPELLESIQISHGDDSKNTQKYEIKDVRSEVLPLWESYIADEWWPWQKKAKMSQPSQKLFSDLFSLYQRQEKFGEAYEVVMGFGCLLWKNADGETIQRHLFTVPVNVVFDADKSLIRISPSAEGLEFSLEQEMLDLSQQVDPETAALLQAELQVFPENADERTIIKKALMDWMNRVEPAGEYVDALSPDTQASQRPRIFFAPAIILRKRTDQMLLRAFAEIVSRIRRTGEIPPAVASLV
;
A
#
# COMPACT_ATOMS: atom_id res chain seq x y z
N MET A 1 64.88 -26.52 15.43
CA MET A 1 64.36 -25.91 14.18
C MET A 1 63.45 -26.94 13.54
N SER A 2 62.16 -26.74 13.31
CA SER A 2 61.36 -25.52 13.35
C SER A 2 59.92 -25.88 13.73
N VAL A 3 59.49 -25.33 14.86
CA VAL A 3 58.11 -25.15 15.26
C VAL A 3 57.62 -23.94 14.48
N HIS A 4 57.04 -24.08 13.28
CA HIS A 4 56.59 -22.93 12.48
C HIS A 4 55.51 -23.32 11.44
N THR A 5 54.40 -23.91 11.90
CA THR A 5 53.23 -24.10 11.02
C THR A 5 51.87 -23.89 11.70
N ASP A 6 51.84 -23.65 13.01
CA ASP A 6 50.58 -23.60 13.79
C ASP A 6 50.07 -22.16 14.06
N HIS A 7 50.83 -21.13 13.68
CA HIS A 7 50.49 -19.73 13.95
C HIS A 7 49.78 -18.99 12.81
N GLN A 8 49.84 -19.48 11.57
CA GLN A 8 49.22 -18.81 10.41
C GLN A 8 47.75 -19.19 10.20
N THR A 9 47.32 -20.39 10.63
CA THR A 9 45.93 -20.87 10.55
C THR A 9 45.04 -20.38 11.69
N LYS A 10 45.61 -20.07 12.87
CA LYS A 10 44.85 -19.54 14.03
C LYS A 10 44.31 -18.13 13.83
N LYS A 11 45.06 -17.25 13.18
CA LYS A 11 44.68 -15.83 12.98
C LYS A 11 43.39 -15.64 12.14
N PRO A 12 43.23 -16.32 10.98
CA PRO A 12 41.99 -16.26 10.20
C PRO A 12 40.77 -16.80 10.96
N GLN A 13 40.98 -17.88 11.72
CA GLN A 13 39.91 -18.53 12.47
C GLN A 13 39.46 -17.69 13.69
N GLU A 14 40.41 -17.07 14.40
CA GLU A 14 40.11 -16.12 15.48
C GLU A 14 39.35 -14.88 14.99
N LEU A 15 39.71 -14.36 13.80
CA LEU A 15 38.98 -13.24 13.18
C LEU A 15 37.56 -13.64 12.78
N ALA A 16 37.37 -14.85 12.24
CA ALA A 16 36.05 -15.38 11.88
C ALA A 16 35.17 -15.55 13.12
N ASP A 17 35.72 -16.08 14.21
CA ASP A 17 35.00 -16.23 15.49
C ASP A 17 34.60 -14.87 16.08
N ARG A 18 35.46 -13.86 15.99
CA ARG A 18 35.13 -12.48 16.41
C ARG A 18 34.03 -11.87 15.55
N ALA A 19 34.09 -12.04 14.24
CA ALA A 19 33.07 -11.56 13.33
C ALA A 19 31.71 -12.21 13.62
N ILE A 20 31.68 -13.53 13.84
CA ILE A 20 30.46 -14.25 14.25
C ILE A 20 29.91 -13.67 15.55
N LYS A 21 30.74 -13.51 16.59
CA LYS A 21 30.31 -12.95 17.89
C LYS A 21 29.77 -11.53 17.76
N LEU A 22 30.40 -10.67 16.95
CA LEU A 22 29.94 -9.31 16.70
C LEU A 22 28.55 -9.31 16.06
N TYR A 23 28.35 -10.09 14.98
CA TYR A 23 27.06 -10.16 14.33
C TYR A 23 25.98 -10.78 15.21
N THR A 24 26.30 -11.82 15.97
CA THR A 24 25.36 -12.40 16.96
C THR A 24 24.98 -11.37 18.02
N PHE A 25 25.93 -10.61 18.56
CA PHE A 25 25.64 -9.53 19.51
C PHE A 25 24.75 -8.43 18.91
N LEU A 26 25.02 -8.00 17.67
CA LEU A 26 24.18 -7.02 16.98
C LEU A 26 22.75 -7.55 16.75
N GLN A 27 22.61 -8.83 16.41
CA GLN A 27 21.31 -9.47 16.28
C GLN A 27 20.53 -9.47 17.59
N GLU A 28 21.17 -9.87 18.70
CA GLU A 28 20.55 -9.86 20.03
C GLU A 28 20.14 -8.44 20.45
N LEU A 29 20.98 -7.44 20.20
CA LEU A 29 20.69 -6.05 20.53
C LEU A 29 19.48 -5.49 19.77
N ILE A 30 19.39 -5.77 18.46
CA ILE A 30 18.25 -5.36 17.65
C ILE A 30 16.98 -6.09 18.11
N GLN A 31 17.06 -7.41 18.37
CA GLN A 31 15.92 -8.20 18.86
C GLN A 31 15.34 -7.66 20.17
N LEU A 32 16.18 -7.18 21.09
CA LEU A 32 15.74 -6.57 22.36
C LEU A 32 14.97 -5.26 22.17
N GLN A 33 15.22 -4.53 21.08
CA GLN A 33 14.58 -3.24 20.80
C GLN A 33 13.34 -3.38 19.90
N LEU A 34 13.21 -4.50 19.19
CA LEU A 34 12.12 -4.74 18.26
C LEU A 34 10.78 -4.84 18.99
N LYS A 35 9.86 -3.94 18.61
CA LYS A 35 8.43 -4.06 18.92
C LYS A 35 7.73 -4.53 17.65
N PRO A 36 7.30 -5.81 17.58
CA PRO A 36 6.67 -6.31 16.37
C PRO A 36 5.36 -5.57 16.12
N VAL A 37 5.16 -5.13 14.88
CA VAL A 37 3.89 -4.58 14.43
C VAL A 37 2.89 -5.73 14.35
N LYS A 38 1.83 -5.66 15.17
CA LYS A 38 0.79 -6.70 15.23
C LYS A 38 -0.42 -6.38 14.37
N HIS A 39 -0.63 -5.11 14.05
CA HIS A 39 -1.84 -4.66 13.36
C HIS A 39 -1.53 -3.71 12.20
N VAL A 40 -2.19 -3.91 11.07
CA VAL A 40 -2.09 -3.09 9.85
C VAL A 40 -2.33 -1.58 10.06
N ASN A 41 -3.01 -1.19 11.14
CA ASN A 41 -3.30 0.22 11.44
C ASN A 41 -2.09 0.94 12.08
N GLN A 42 -1.05 0.20 12.45
CA GLN A 42 0.22 0.74 12.94
C GLN A 42 1.16 1.11 11.78
N TYR A 43 0.86 0.68 10.55
CA TYR A 43 1.57 1.13 9.35
C TYR A 43 1.20 2.56 8.98
N GLU A 44 2.06 3.20 8.19
CA GLU A 44 1.84 4.59 7.79
C GLU A 44 0.66 4.71 6.82
N LYS A 45 0.58 3.80 5.83
CA LYS A 45 -0.59 3.66 4.96
C LYS A 45 -0.80 2.19 4.55
N VAL A 46 -2.07 1.82 4.39
CA VAL A 46 -2.50 0.52 3.84
C VAL A 46 -3.57 0.75 2.80
N PHE A 47 -3.32 0.28 1.58
CA PHE A 47 -4.21 0.36 0.44
C PHE A 47 -4.70 -1.03 0.06
N TRP A 48 -5.91 -1.37 0.51
CA TRP A 48 -6.57 -2.63 0.16
C TRP A 48 -6.96 -2.64 -1.31
N LEU A 49 -6.57 -3.67 -2.05
CA LEU A 49 -6.83 -3.72 -3.49
C LEU A 49 -8.30 -3.99 -3.83
N ASN A 50 -9.09 -4.47 -2.87
CA ASN A 50 -10.55 -4.53 -3.00
C ASN A 50 -11.21 -3.15 -3.17
N ASN A 51 -10.54 -2.09 -2.74
CA ASN A 51 -11.05 -0.72 -2.82
C ASN A 51 -10.65 -0.01 -4.11
N LEU A 52 -9.98 -0.70 -5.05
CA LEU A 52 -9.65 -0.13 -6.35
C LEU A 52 -10.93 0.21 -7.12
N PRO A 53 -11.06 1.42 -7.68
CA PRO A 53 -12.19 1.77 -8.51
C PRO A 53 -12.15 0.98 -9.82
N ARG A 54 -13.33 0.61 -10.33
CA ARG A 54 -13.48 -0.18 -11.56
C ARG A 54 -13.66 0.73 -12.78
N GLU A 55 -12.79 1.72 -12.90
CA GLU A 55 -12.79 2.70 -14.00
C GLU A 55 -11.68 2.41 -15.00
N SER A 56 -11.82 2.90 -16.23
CA SER A 56 -10.84 2.72 -17.31
C SER A 56 -9.42 3.18 -16.96
N HIS A 57 -9.30 4.14 -16.05
CA HIS A 57 -8.05 4.74 -15.63
C HIS A 57 -7.23 3.88 -14.66
N VAL A 58 -7.79 2.75 -14.18
CA VAL A 58 -7.12 1.84 -13.24
C VAL A 58 -6.95 0.47 -13.88
N GLN A 59 -5.70 0.05 -14.01
CA GLN A 59 -5.34 -1.30 -14.46
C GLN A 59 -4.63 -2.02 -13.32
N SER A 60 -5.08 -3.23 -12.99
CA SER A 60 -4.54 -4.01 -11.89
C SER A 60 -4.60 -5.50 -12.17
N ILE A 61 -3.63 -6.26 -11.68
CA ILE A 61 -3.61 -7.73 -11.71
C ILE A 61 -4.84 -8.37 -11.03
N PHE A 62 -5.55 -7.62 -10.17
CA PHE A 62 -6.77 -8.10 -9.48
C PHE A 62 -8.08 -7.70 -10.16
N VAL A 63 -8.02 -6.81 -11.14
CA VAL A 63 -9.20 -6.30 -11.87
C VAL A 63 -9.17 -6.76 -13.33
N ASN A 64 -7.98 -6.87 -13.92
CA ASN A 64 -7.76 -7.22 -15.32
C ASN A 64 -7.02 -8.56 -15.43
N SER A 65 -7.69 -9.58 -15.95
CA SER A 65 -7.16 -10.94 -16.10
C SER A 65 -6.00 -11.07 -17.11
N ARG A 66 -5.64 -10.01 -17.83
CA ARG A 66 -4.48 -9.99 -18.74
C ARG A 66 -3.18 -9.68 -18.03
N LEU A 67 -3.23 -9.10 -16.82
CA LEU A 67 -2.06 -8.82 -16.00
C LEU A 67 -1.88 -9.96 -14.99
N ASN A 68 -0.63 -10.24 -14.63
CA ASN A 68 -0.21 -11.27 -13.69
C ASN A 68 1.07 -10.84 -12.95
N LEU A 69 1.41 -11.51 -11.85
CA LEU A 69 2.56 -11.18 -11.00
C LEU A 69 3.91 -11.36 -11.70
N GLN A 70 4.04 -12.34 -12.60
CA GLN A 70 5.34 -12.68 -13.21
C GLN A 70 5.74 -11.84 -14.43
N ASN A 71 4.82 -11.66 -15.37
CA ASN A 71 5.11 -11.19 -16.72
C ASN A 71 4.62 -9.76 -16.97
N SER A 72 3.99 -9.15 -15.97
CA SER A 72 3.52 -7.77 -16.09
C SER A 72 4.59 -6.81 -15.63
N GLU A 73 4.88 -5.81 -16.46
CA GLU A 73 5.78 -4.70 -16.12
C GLU A 73 5.29 -3.92 -14.89
N TYR A 74 3.98 -3.96 -14.61
CA TYR A 74 3.35 -3.34 -13.46
C TYR A 74 2.20 -4.20 -12.93
N TRP A 75 1.94 -4.09 -11.63
CA TRP A 75 0.82 -4.73 -10.95
C TRP A 75 -0.37 -3.79 -10.74
N LEU A 76 -0.10 -2.50 -10.69
CA LEU A 76 -1.10 -1.43 -10.66
C LEU A 76 -0.62 -0.27 -11.50
N GLU A 77 -1.47 0.24 -12.38
CA GLU A 77 -1.26 1.46 -13.14
C GLU A 77 -2.50 2.35 -12.98
N ILE A 78 -2.27 3.62 -12.68
CA ILE A 78 -3.32 4.62 -12.63
C ILE A 78 -2.91 5.90 -13.36
N SER A 79 -3.71 6.32 -14.32
CA SER A 79 -3.59 7.64 -14.94
C SER A 79 -4.36 8.67 -14.14
N LYS A 80 -3.83 9.89 -14.03
CA LYS A 80 -4.58 11.02 -13.46
C LYS A 80 -5.90 11.22 -14.22
N PRO A 81 -7.07 11.12 -13.57
CA PRO A 81 -8.32 11.31 -14.28
C PRO A 81 -8.48 12.79 -14.68
N GLU A 82 -9.09 13.02 -15.83
CA GLU A 82 -9.42 14.38 -16.27
C GLU A 82 -10.62 14.89 -15.48
N ILE A 83 -10.38 15.86 -14.59
CA ILE A 83 -11.47 16.55 -13.90
C ILE A 83 -11.99 17.65 -14.81
N GLN A 84 -13.23 17.49 -15.28
CA GLN A 84 -13.95 18.56 -15.96
C GLN A 84 -14.33 19.64 -14.95
N ASN A 85 -14.06 20.90 -15.30
CA ASN A 85 -14.55 22.03 -14.49
C ASN A 85 -16.08 22.05 -14.48
N ALA A 86 -16.65 22.58 -13.40
CA ALA A 86 -18.09 22.81 -13.34
C ALA A 86 -18.53 23.66 -14.54
N PRO A 87 -19.67 23.33 -15.18
CA PRO A 87 -20.18 24.11 -16.29
C PRO A 87 -20.47 25.53 -15.82
N LYS A 88 -20.23 26.53 -16.68
CA LYS A 88 -20.52 27.91 -16.34
C LYS A 88 -22.02 28.15 -16.50
N PRO A 89 -22.71 28.70 -15.49
CA PRO A 89 -24.12 29.03 -15.64
C PRO A 89 -24.33 30.17 -16.66
N PRO A 90 -25.51 30.27 -17.28
CA PRO A 90 -25.88 31.43 -18.10
C PRO A 90 -25.74 32.74 -17.32
N PHE A 91 -25.35 33.83 -17.98
CA PHE A 91 -25.09 35.13 -17.34
C PHE A 91 -26.22 35.63 -16.43
N LEU A 92 -27.49 35.47 -16.87
CA LEU A 92 -28.66 35.86 -16.08
C LEU A 92 -28.84 35.01 -14.83
N LEU A 93 -28.34 33.77 -14.82
CA LEU A 93 -28.45 32.82 -13.72
C LEU A 93 -27.25 32.90 -12.75
N GLU A 94 -26.06 33.28 -13.25
CA GLU A 94 -24.80 33.27 -12.51
C GLU A 94 -24.89 33.98 -11.15
N LYS A 95 -25.51 35.16 -11.11
CA LYS A 95 -25.65 35.94 -9.86
C LYS A 95 -26.67 35.36 -8.88
N TRP A 96 -27.61 34.56 -9.37
CA TRP A 96 -28.66 33.95 -8.55
C TRP A 96 -28.27 32.57 -8.01
N LEU A 97 -27.11 32.04 -8.39
CA LEU A 97 -26.59 30.80 -7.87
C LEU A 97 -25.57 31.06 -6.76
N ASN A 98 -25.56 30.20 -5.75
CA ASN A 98 -24.46 30.16 -4.81
C ASN A 98 -23.20 29.60 -5.51
N SER A 99 -22.15 30.40 -5.62
CA SER A 99 -20.88 30.03 -6.27
C SER A 99 -20.23 28.81 -5.63
N ASP A 100 -20.37 28.63 -4.32
CA ASP A 100 -19.79 27.51 -3.59
C ASP A 100 -20.50 26.19 -3.95
N HIS A 101 -21.78 26.26 -4.34
CA HIS A 101 -22.55 25.08 -4.72
C HIS A 101 -22.29 24.64 -6.16
N LEU A 102 -21.78 25.52 -7.03
CA LEU A 102 -21.55 25.21 -8.45
C LEU A 102 -20.53 24.08 -8.64
N SER A 103 -19.48 24.09 -7.81
CA SER A 103 -18.38 23.11 -7.87
C SER A 103 -18.55 21.95 -6.87
N ASP A 104 -19.59 22.00 -6.04
CA ASP A 104 -19.88 20.97 -5.05
C ASP A 104 -20.71 19.85 -5.68
N PHE A 105 -20.01 18.87 -6.24
CA PHE A 105 -20.65 17.72 -6.87
C PHE A 105 -21.34 16.81 -5.85
N GLU A 106 -21.16 16.93 -4.53
CA GLU A 106 -21.84 16.08 -3.55
C GLU A 106 -23.33 16.47 -3.37
N ARG A 107 -23.67 17.72 -3.67
CA ARG A 107 -25.05 18.26 -3.57
C ARG A 107 -26.02 17.64 -4.55
N GLN A 108 -27.33 17.80 -4.32
CA GLN A 108 -28.32 17.40 -5.33
C GLN A 108 -28.40 18.38 -6.50
N PHE A 109 -28.22 19.68 -6.24
CA PHE A 109 -28.17 20.77 -7.20
C PHE A 109 -27.66 22.06 -6.54
N PRO A 110 -27.13 23.04 -7.30
CA PRO A 110 -26.82 24.36 -6.82
C PRO A 110 -28.11 25.16 -6.57
N GLU A 111 -28.23 25.63 -5.34
CA GLU A 111 -29.39 26.35 -4.84
C GLU A 111 -29.50 27.77 -5.43
N LEU A 112 -30.75 28.18 -5.71
CA LEU A 112 -31.10 29.54 -6.06
C LEU A 112 -31.13 30.42 -4.81
N LEU A 113 -30.48 31.58 -4.87
CA LEU A 113 -30.50 32.59 -3.83
C LEU A 113 -31.86 33.30 -3.80
N GLU A 114 -32.37 33.59 -2.60
CA GLU A 114 -33.63 34.32 -2.44
C GLU A 114 -33.52 35.80 -2.86
N SER A 115 -32.33 36.38 -2.72
CA SER A 115 -32.05 37.75 -3.12
C SER A 115 -30.59 37.96 -3.49
N ILE A 116 -30.33 38.92 -4.38
CA ILE A 116 -29.00 39.32 -4.82
C ILE A 116 -28.83 40.82 -4.66
N GLN A 117 -27.58 41.26 -4.52
CA GLN A 117 -27.21 42.68 -4.49
C GLN A 117 -26.31 42.98 -5.68
N ILE A 118 -26.70 43.95 -6.51
CA ILE A 118 -25.92 44.38 -7.67
C ILE A 118 -25.49 45.83 -7.44
N SER A 119 -24.17 46.06 -7.46
CA SER A 119 -23.59 47.40 -7.51
C SER A 119 -23.53 47.89 -8.95
N HIS A 120 -23.97 49.13 -9.18
CA HIS A 120 -23.82 49.81 -10.46
C HIS A 120 -22.73 50.89 -10.36
N GLY A 121 -21.52 50.57 -10.84
CA GLY A 121 -20.35 51.45 -10.80
C GLY A 121 -19.39 51.18 -9.63
N ASP A 122 -18.24 51.89 -9.61
CA ASP A 122 -17.19 51.77 -8.58
C ASP A 122 -17.58 52.38 -7.22
N ASP A 123 -18.69 53.12 -7.17
CA ASP A 123 -19.23 53.70 -5.94
C ASP A 123 -20.08 52.67 -5.18
N SER A 124 -19.54 52.16 -4.09
CA SER A 124 -20.18 51.22 -3.13
C SER A 124 -21.46 51.73 -2.46
N LYS A 125 -21.95 52.91 -2.84
CA LYS A 125 -23.15 53.56 -2.30
C LYS A 125 -24.41 53.32 -3.13
N ASN A 126 -24.31 52.73 -4.33
CA ASN A 126 -25.48 52.48 -5.19
C ASN A 126 -25.69 50.99 -5.44
N THR A 127 -26.07 50.28 -4.37
CA THR A 127 -26.36 48.84 -4.38
C THR A 127 -27.86 48.62 -4.44
N GLN A 128 -28.35 47.99 -5.51
CA GLN A 128 -29.76 47.64 -5.65
C GLN A 128 -29.97 46.16 -5.24
N LYS A 129 -30.92 45.93 -4.35
CA LYS A 129 -31.35 44.58 -3.94
C LYS A 129 -32.44 44.09 -4.91
N TYR A 130 -32.29 42.87 -5.40
CA TYR A 130 -33.28 42.18 -6.22
C TYR A 130 -33.72 40.91 -5.49
N GLU A 131 -35.01 40.58 -5.53
CA GLU A 131 -35.56 39.36 -4.95
C GLU A 131 -36.00 38.40 -6.05
N ILE A 132 -35.73 37.10 -5.87
CA ILE A 132 -35.94 36.11 -6.93
C ILE A 132 -37.41 36.00 -7.32
N LYS A 133 -38.31 36.32 -6.39
CA LYS A 133 -39.76 36.35 -6.60
C LYS A 133 -40.16 37.28 -7.75
N ASP A 134 -39.40 38.35 -8.00
CA ASP A 134 -39.72 39.38 -9.00
C ASP A 134 -39.30 38.95 -10.41
N VAL A 135 -38.34 38.02 -10.54
CA VAL A 135 -37.78 37.52 -11.81
C VAL A 135 -37.95 36.01 -11.98
N ARG A 136 -38.77 35.38 -11.15
CA ARG A 136 -38.89 33.91 -11.05
C ARG A 136 -39.28 33.25 -12.37
N SER A 137 -40.18 33.87 -13.13
CA SER A 137 -40.64 33.35 -14.42
C SER A 137 -39.54 33.28 -15.48
N GLU A 138 -38.49 34.08 -15.34
CA GLU A 138 -37.36 34.15 -16.27
C GLU A 138 -36.18 33.28 -15.77
N VAL A 139 -35.90 33.30 -14.46
CA VAL A 139 -34.77 32.60 -13.86
C VAL A 139 -35.03 31.11 -13.68
N LEU A 140 -36.25 30.71 -13.29
CA LEU A 140 -36.55 29.31 -12.98
C LEU A 140 -36.39 28.37 -14.19
N PRO A 141 -36.90 28.69 -15.40
CA PRO A 141 -36.70 27.82 -16.56
C PRO A 141 -35.23 27.72 -16.99
N LEU A 142 -34.47 28.82 -16.86
CA LEU A 142 -33.02 28.83 -17.14
C LEU A 142 -32.26 27.94 -16.15
N TRP A 143 -32.65 28.01 -14.87
CA TRP A 143 -32.09 27.13 -13.85
C TRP A 143 -32.40 25.67 -14.13
N GLU A 144 -33.67 25.32 -14.39
CA GLU A 144 -34.07 23.94 -14.67
C GLU A 144 -33.32 23.33 -15.87
N SER A 145 -33.19 24.06 -16.98
CA SER A 145 -32.42 23.61 -18.15
C SER A 145 -30.92 23.50 -17.84
N TYR A 146 -30.33 24.49 -17.17
CA TYR A 146 -28.91 24.41 -16.77
C TYR A 146 -28.63 23.19 -15.85
N ILE A 147 -29.51 22.92 -14.89
CA ILE A 147 -29.38 21.75 -14.02
C ILE A 147 -29.45 20.45 -14.84
N ALA A 148 -30.46 20.33 -15.70
CA ALA A 148 -30.72 19.10 -16.44
C ALA A 148 -29.68 18.81 -17.53
N ASP A 149 -29.29 19.83 -18.28
CA ASP A 149 -28.52 19.69 -19.52
C ASP A 149 -27.00 19.78 -19.29
N GLU A 150 -26.57 20.52 -18.25
CA GLU A 150 -25.16 20.81 -18.01
C GLU A 150 -24.69 20.28 -16.65
N TRP A 151 -25.35 20.70 -15.55
CA TRP A 151 -24.84 20.45 -14.20
C TRP A 151 -24.95 18.99 -13.76
N TRP A 152 -26.09 18.32 -13.91
CA TRP A 152 -26.22 16.89 -13.55
C TRP A 152 -25.31 15.98 -14.37
N PRO A 153 -25.18 16.14 -15.71
CA PRO A 153 -24.21 15.38 -16.48
C PRO A 153 -22.77 15.56 -16.01
N TRP A 154 -22.37 16.80 -15.70
CA TRP A 154 -21.05 17.09 -15.11
C TRP A 154 -20.90 16.43 -13.73
N GLN A 155 -21.88 16.61 -12.85
CA GLN A 155 -21.87 16.09 -11.50
C GLN A 155 -21.72 14.57 -11.48
N LYS A 156 -22.46 13.86 -12.35
CA LYS A 156 -22.36 12.41 -12.49
C LYS A 156 -20.94 12.00 -12.89
N LYS A 157 -20.33 12.68 -13.86
CA LYS A 157 -18.93 12.42 -14.25
C LYS A 157 -17.96 12.70 -13.10
N ALA A 158 -18.13 13.82 -12.40
CA ALA A 158 -17.28 14.20 -11.27
C ALA A 158 -17.35 13.16 -10.13
N LYS A 159 -18.56 12.70 -9.77
CA LYS A 159 -18.76 11.61 -8.79
C LYS A 159 -18.09 10.31 -9.23
N MET A 160 -18.21 9.98 -10.52
CA MET A 160 -17.57 8.79 -11.07
C MET A 160 -16.05 8.89 -11.02
N SER A 161 -15.43 10.05 -11.26
CA SER A 161 -13.97 10.18 -11.28
C SER A 161 -13.33 10.38 -9.89
N GLN A 162 -14.12 10.72 -8.86
CA GLN A 162 -13.62 11.03 -7.52
C GLN A 162 -12.82 9.88 -6.87
N PRO A 163 -13.24 8.60 -6.96
CA PRO A 163 -12.48 7.48 -6.41
C PRO A 163 -11.10 7.33 -7.06
N SER A 164 -11.02 7.41 -8.38
CA SER A 164 -9.76 7.38 -9.12
C SER A 164 -8.86 8.58 -8.80
N GLN A 165 -9.43 9.78 -8.66
CA GLN A 165 -8.68 10.97 -8.27
C GLN A 165 -8.07 10.82 -6.87
N LYS A 166 -8.86 10.31 -5.92
CA LYS A 166 -8.40 10.05 -4.55
C LYS A 166 -7.28 9.02 -4.56
N LEU A 167 -7.46 7.90 -5.24
CA LEU A 167 -6.45 6.85 -5.36
C LEU A 167 -5.15 7.40 -5.98
N PHE A 168 -5.24 8.19 -7.05
CA PHE A 168 -4.08 8.81 -7.68
C PHE A 168 -3.33 9.72 -6.69
N SER A 169 -4.05 10.60 -5.99
CA SER A 169 -3.46 11.50 -4.98
C SER A 169 -2.79 10.72 -3.84
N ASP A 170 -3.42 9.63 -3.41
CA ASP A 170 -2.93 8.79 -2.34
C ASP A 170 -1.64 8.05 -2.72
N LEU A 171 -1.59 7.47 -3.93
CA LEU A 171 -0.39 6.82 -4.45
C LEU A 171 0.71 7.82 -4.78
N PHE A 172 0.37 9.03 -5.24
CA PHE A 172 1.34 10.10 -5.46
C PHE A 172 2.00 10.53 -4.15
N SER A 173 1.21 10.61 -3.07
CA SER A 173 1.74 10.87 -1.73
C SER A 173 2.67 9.76 -1.25
N LEU A 174 2.34 8.51 -1.55
CA LEU A 174 3.18 7.35 -1.25
C LEU A 174 4.51 7.42 -2.05
N TYR A 175 4.47 7.73 -3.34
CA TYR A 175 5.66 7.95 -4.18
C TYR A 175 6.57 9.05 -3.60
N GLN A 176 6.02 10.22 -3.27
CA GLN A 176 6.81 11.31 -2.66
C GLN A 176 7.45 10.91 -1.33
N ARG A 177 6.76 10.09 -0.54
CA ARG A 177 7.29 9.61 0.74
C ARG A 177 8.44 8.63 0.53
N GLN A 178 8.31 7.71 -0.43
CA GLN A 178 9.35 6.77 -0.82
C GLN A 178 10.59 7.51 -1.35
N GLU A 179 10.43 8.50 -2.22
CA GLU A 179 11.54 9.32 -2.73
C GLU A 179 12.28 10.07 -1.61
N LYS A 180 11.52 10.65 -0.66
CA LYS A 180 12.11 11.48 0.40
C LYS A 180 12.72 10.67 1.55
N PHE A 181 12.20 9.48 1.83
CA PHE A 181 12.56 8.69 3.01
C PHE A 181 12.78 7.19 2.69
N GLY A 182 13.24 6.85 1.48
CA GLY A 182 13.39 5.47 1.01
C GLY A 182 14.39 4.60 1.80
N GLU A 183 15.28 5.23 2.57
CA GLU A 183 16.16 4.54 3.53
C GLU A 183 15.41 4.09 4.80
N ALA A 184 14.39 4.85 5.22
CA ALA A 184 13.63 4.57 6.44
C ALA A 184 12.30 3.86 6.16
N TYR A 185 11.78 3.98 4.94
CA TYR A 185 10.49 3.45 4.52
C TYR A 185 10.62 2.57 3.28
N GLU A 186 9.74 1.60 3.21
CA GLU A 186 9.57 0.74 2.04
C GLU A 186 8.09 0.61 1.69
N VAL A 187 7.85 0.19 0.46
CA VAL A 187 6.53 -0.14 -0.04
C VAL A 187 6.54 -1.62 -0.37
N VAL A 188 5.55 -2.35 0.18
CA VAL A 188 5.41 -3.79 -0.05
C VAL A 188 3.99 -4.11 -0.50
N MET A 189 3.84 -5.15 -1.32
CA MET A 189 2.55 -5.80 -1.55
C MET A 189 2.40 -6.96 -0.59
N GLY A 190 1.36 -6.92 0.25
CA GLY A 190 1.02 -7.96 1.20
C GLY A 190 -0.04 -8.93 0.66
N PHE A 191 0.09 -10.20 1.01
CA PHE A 191 -0.83 -11.29 0.67
C PHE A 191 -1.16 -12.11 1.92
N GLY A 192 -2.40 -12.59 2.03
CA GLY A 192 -2.83 -13.42 3.16
C GLY A 192 -2.86 -12.64 4.48
N CYS A 193 -3.83 -11.75 4.64
CA CYS A 193 -4.05 -11.04 5.90
C CYS A 193 -4.55 -12.02 6.98
N LEU A 194 -3.69 -12.35 7.92
CA LEU A 194 -4.04 -13.08 9.13
C LEU A 194 -4.85 -12.17 10.05
N LEU A 195 -5.94 -12.70 10.62
CA LEU A 195 -6.74 -12.10 11.67
C LEU A 195 -6.84 -13.11 12.82
N TRP A 196 -6.23 -12.80 13.95
CA TRP A 196 -6.14 -13.71 15.09
C TRP A 196 -6.17 -12.94 16.40
N LYS A 197 -6.93 -13.43 17.38
CA LYS A 197 -6.83 -12.98 18.76
C LYS A 197 -5.88 -13.92 19.51
N ASN A 198 -4.79 -13.39 20.06
CA ASN A 198 -3.82 -14.20 20.80
C ASN A 198 -4.33 -14.57 22.21
N ALA A 199 -3.53 -15.33 22.95
CA ALA A 199 -3.85 -15.76 24.32
C ALA A 199 -4.03 -14.58 25.29
N ASP A 200 -3.28 -13.49 25.08
CA ASP A 200 -3.38 -12.25 25.88
C ASP A 200 -4.61 -11.40 25.50
N GLY A 201 -5.36 -11.81 24.48
CA GLY A 201 -6.54 -11.11 24.00
C GLY A 201 -6.25 -9.95 23.04
N GLU A 202 -5.00 -9.75 22.65
CA GLU A 202 -4.59 -8.79 21.64
C GLU A 202 -5.00 -9.27 20.24
N THR A 203 -5.40 -8.31 19.39
CA THR A 203 -5.75 -8.60 18.00
C THR A 203 -4.55 -8.42 17.10
N ILE A 204 -4.22 -9.48 16.38
CA ILE A 204 -3.23 -9.53 15.31
C ILE A 204 -3.98 -9.44 14.00
N GLN A 205 -3.66 -8.43 13.21
CA GLN A 205 -4.17 -8.26 11.85
C GLN A 205 -3.02 -7.84 10.93
N ARG A 206 -2.44 -8.78 10.19
CA ARG A 206 -1.23 -8.52 9.37
C ARG A 206 -1.08 -9.55 8.25
N HIS A 207 -0.50 -9.13 7.12
CA HIS A 207 -0.17 -10.02 6.00
C HIS A 207 0.97 -10.97 6.36
N LEU A 208 0.80 -12.25 6.00
CA LEU A 208 1.81 -13.30 6.19
C LEU A 208 2.90 -13.26 5.12
N PHE A 209 2.54 -12.96 3.87
CA PHE A 209 3.52 -12.86 2.79
C PHE A 209 3.61 -11.43 2.28
N THR A 210 4.81 -10.94 2.05
CA THR A 210 5.04 -9.63 1.45
C THR A 210 6.07 -9.70 0.33
N VAL A 211 5.93 -8.83 -0.67
CA VAL A 211 6.91 -8.64 -1.75
C VAL A 211 7.24 -7.15 -1.85
N PRO A 212 8.51 -6.75 -1.89
CA PRO A 212 8.90 -5.36 -2.13
C PRO A 212 8.39 -4.86 -3.49
N VAL A 213 7.87 -3.63 -3.53
CA VAL A 213 7.40 -3.00 -4.77
C VAL A 213 8.00 -1.62 -4.97
N ASN A 214 8.14 -1.23 -6.23
CA ASN A 214 8.55 0.10 -6.61
C ASN A 214 7.33 0.92 -7.03
N VAL A 215 7.29 2.17 -6.61
CA VAL A 215 6.28 3.13 -7.09
C VAL A 215 6.98 4.17 -7.94
N VAL A 216 6.56 4.28 -9.20
CA VAL A 216 7.15 5.16 -10.20
C VAL A 216 6.10 6.12 -10.70
N PHE A 217 6.44 7.41 -10.77
CA PHE A 217 5.62 8.45 -11.37
C PHE A 217 6.23 8.92 -12.69
N ASP A 218 5.45 8.81 -13.77
CA ASP A 218 5.76 9.38 -15.08
C ASP A 218 5.03 10.73 -15.20
N ALA A 219 5.81 11.82 -15.11
CA ALA A 219 5.28 13.18 -15.12
C ALA A 219 4.68 13.57 -16.48
N ASP A 220 5.28 13.09 -17.59
CA ASP A 220 4.84 13.41 -18.95
C ASP A 220 3.47 12.79 -19.23
N LYS A 221 3.23 11.58 -18.73
CA LYS A 221 1.95 10.86 -18.90
C LYS A 221 0.98 11.04 -17.74
N SER A 222 1.38 11.73 -16.67
CA SER A 222 0.61 11.83 -15.42
C SER A 222 0.14 10.45 -14.93
N LEU A 223 1.08 9.51 -14.86
CA LEU A 223 0.82 8.09 -14.65
C LEU A 223 1.62 7.58 -13.45
N ILE A 224 0.97 6.81 -12.58
CA ILE A 224 1.65 6.12 -11.48
C ILE A 224 1.61 4.63 -11.75
N ARG A 225 2.77 3.96 -11.64
CA ARG A 225 2.89 2.51 -11.71
C ARG A 225 3.45 1.95 -10.42
N ILE A 226 2.91 0.81 -10.03
CA ILE A 226 3.47 -0.04 -8.99
C ILE A 226 3.93 -1.33 -9.66
N SER A 227 5.21 -1.64 -9.53
CA SER A 227 5.85 -2.79 -10.15
C SER A 227 6.55 -3.64 -9.08
N PRO A 228 6.89 -4.91 -9.38
CA PRO A 228 7.87 -5.62 -8.57
C PRO A 228 9.18 -4.83 -8.45
N SER A 229 9.97 -5.14 -7.41
CA SER A 229 11.34 -4.63 -7.32
C SER A 229 12.19 -5.17 -8.46
N ALA A 230 13.37 -4.56 -8.68
CA ALA A 230 14.32 -5.03 -9.70
C ALA A 230 14.85 -6.45 -9.41
N GLU A 231 14.72 -6.91 -8.17
CA GLU A 231 15.13 -8.25 -7.72
C GLU A 231 14.05 -9.32 -8.03
N GLY A 232 12.86 -8.90 -8.47
CA GLY A 232 11.77 -9.78 -8.88
C GLY A 232 10.77 -10.08 -7.76
N LEU A 233 10.20 -11.29 -7.79
CA LEU A 233 9.15 -11.75 -6.87
C LEU A 233 9.72 -12.30 -5.56
N GLU A 234 10.41 -11.45 -4.78
CA GLU A 234 11.00 -11.87 -3.52
C GLU A 234 9.96 -11.93 -2.39
N PHE A 235 9.23 -13.04 -2.29
CA PHE A 235 8.30 -13.28 -1.20
C PHE A 235 9.02 -13.48 0.14
N SER A 236 8.64 -12.67 1.12
CA SER A 236 9.03 -12.80 2.52
C SER A 236 7.87 -13.27 3.38
N LEU A 237 8.09 -14.32 4.18
CA LEU A 237 7.16 -14.72 5.25
C LEU A 237 7.37 -13.80 6.47
N GLU A 238 6.28 -13.29 7.01
CA GLU A 238 6.21 -12.34 8.13
C GLU A 238 5.40 -13.02 9.24
N GLN A 239 6.06 -13.41 10.32
CA GLN A 239 5.44 -14.18 11.42
C GLN A 239 5.86 -13.69 12.81
N GLU A 240 6.65 -12.62 12.89
CA GLU A 240 7.16 -12.06 14.14
C GLU A 240 6.11 -11.36 14.99
N MET A 241 4.94 -11.09 14.41
CA MET A 241 3.80 -10.62 15.19
C MET A 241 3.24 -11.70 16.12
N LEU A 242 3.63 -12.96 15.90
CA LEU A 242 3.16 -14.13 16.62
C LEU A 242 4.16 -14.55 17.69
N ASP A 243 3.67 -15.30 18.68
CA ASP A 243 4.53 -15.93 19.68
C ASP A 243 5.41 -17.02 19.02
N LEU A 244 6.58 -17.31 19.59
CA LEU A 244 7.51 -18.30 19.02
C LEU A 244 6.88 -19.69 18.85
N SER A 245 5.92 -20.06 19.69
CA SER A 245 5.16 -21.31 19.57
C SER A 245 4.18 -21.35 18.40
N GLN A 246 3.87 -20.19 17.82
CA GLN A 246 2.95 -19.99 16.72
C GLN A 246 3.69 -19.62 15.41
N GLN A 247 5.01 -19.82 15.38
CA GLN A 247 5.85 -19.60 14.21
C GLN A 247 6.33 -20.93 13.65
N VAL A 248 6.44 -21.02 12.33
CA VAL A 248 7.15 -22.12 11.69
C VAL A 248 8.66 -21.91 11.83
N ASP A 249 9.41 -23.01 11.86
CA ASP A 249 10.87 -22.96 11.91
C ASP A 249 11.48 -22.37 10.62
N PRO A 250 12.74 -21.91 10.65
CA PRO A 250 13.38 -21.27 9.50
C PRO A 250 13.47 -22.14 8.24
N GLU A 251 13.58 -23.47 8.36
CA GLU A 251 13.64 -24.38 7.22
C GLU A 251 12.30 -24.45 6.53
N THR A 252 11.22 -24.64 7.31
CA THR A 252 9.85 -24.57 6.81
C THR A 252 9.53 -23.22 6.18
N ALA A 253 9.94 -22.12 6.81
CA ALA A 253 9.74 -20.77 6.28
C ALA A 253 10.42 -20.59 4.90
N ALA A 254 11.65 -21.09 4.75
CA ALA A 254 12.38 -21.03 3.48
C ALA A 254 11.70 -21.87 2.39
N LEU A 255 11.16 -23.05 2.73
CA LEU A 255 10.41 -23.88 1.79
C LEU A 255 9.15 -23.17 1.27
N LEU A 256 8.35 -22.59 2.17
CA LEU A 256 7.14 -21.85 1.80
C LEU A 256 7.45 -20.65 0.90
N GLN A 257 8.54 -19.93 1.18
CA GLN A 257 8.97 -18.81 0.33
C GLN A 257 9.45 -19.29 -1.03
N ALA A 258 10.24 -20.37 -1.09
CA ALA A 258 10.75 -20.93 -2.34
C ALA A 258 9.63 -21.37 -3.29
N GLU A 259 8.50 -21.89 -2.76
CA GLU A 259 7.31 -22.21 -3.57
C GLU A 259 6.69 -20.97 -4.25
N LEU A 260 6.93 -19.77 -3.72
CA LEU A 260 6.40 -18.51 -4.26
C LEU A 260 7.41 -17.75 -5.13
N GLN A 261 8.66 -18.22 -5.25
CA GLN A 261 9.66 -17.57 -6.09
C GLN A 261 9.49 -17.90 -7.59
N VAL A 262 8.90 -19.07 -7.90
CA VAL A 262 8.73 -19.55 -9.27
C VAL A 262 7.29 -20.03 -9.46
N PHE A 263 6.50 -19.24 -10.18
CA PHE A 263 5.21 -19.71 -10.69
C PHE A 263 5.43 -20.40 -12.05
N PRO A 264 4.80 -21.55 -12.29
CA PRO A 264 4.76 -22.17 -13.60
C PRO A 264 4.07 -21.25 -14.64
N GLU A 265 4.45 -21.39 -15.91
CA GLU A 265 3.84 -20.62 -17.00
C GLU A 265 2.31 -20.87 -17.06
N ASN A 266 1.53 -19.79 -17.15
CA ASN A 266 0.05 -19.81 -17.10
C ASN A 266 -0.56 -20.35 -15.79
N ALA A 267 0.22 -20.47 -14.71
CA ALA A 267 -0.34 -20.88 -13.43
C ALA A 267 -1.27 -19.82 -12.85
N ASP A 268 -2.28 -20.28 -12.12
CA ASP A 268 -3.10 -19.41 -11.27
C ASP A 268 -2.30 -19.05 -10.01
N GLU A 269 -1.69 -17.87 -10.04
CA GLU A 269 -0.85 -17.32 -8.97
C GLU A 269 -1.61 -17.25 -7.63
N ARG A 270 -2.92 -16.93 -7.68
CA ARG A 270 -3.75 -16.90 -6.48
C ARG A 270 -3.89 -18.29 -5.86
N THR A 271 -4.02 -19.32 -6.69
CA THR A 271 -4.07 -20.71 -6.23
C THR A 271 -2.75 -21.13 -5.58
N ILE A 272 -1.61 -20.70 -6.13
CA ILE A 272 -0.28 -20.99 -5.57
C ILE A 272 -0.07 -20.27 -4.24
N ILE A 273 -0.40 -18.97 -4.15
CA ILE A 273 -0.34 -18.21 -2.89
C ILE A 273 -1.28 -18.81 -1.84
N LYS A 274 -2.50 -19.18 -2.23
CA LYS A 274 -3.45 -19.87 -1.34
C LYS A 274 -2.87 -21.17 -0.79
N LYS A 275 -2.22 -21.98 -1.63
CA LYS A 275 -1.59 -23.23 -1.19
C LYS A 275 -0.54 -22.94 -0.11
N ALA A 276 0.38 -21.99 -0.34
CA ALA A 276 1.40 -21.62 0.65
C ALA A 276 0.80 -21.11 1.97
N LEU A 277 -0.27 -20.30 1.91
CA LEU A 277 -0.99 -19.82 3.09
C LEU A 277 -1.66 -20.95 3.88
N MET A 278 -2.29 -21.90 3.18
CA MET A 278 -2.90 -23.07 3.81
C MET A 278 -1.84 -24.00 4.39
N ASP A 279 -0.71 -24.17 3.71
CA ASP A 279 0.42 -24.97 4.18
C ASP A 279 1.05 -24.37 5.44
N TRP A 280 1.15 -23.04 5.54
CA TRP A 280 1.51 -22.36 6.78
C TRP A 280 0.47 -22.58 7.88
N MET A 281 -0.82 -22.37 7.60
CA MET A 281 -1.91 -22.52 8.58
C MET A 281 -1.95 -23.94 9.16
N ASN A 282 -1.86 -24.96 8.33
CA ASN A 282 -1.90 -26.37 8.74
C ASN A 282 -0.73 -26.77 9.67
N ARG A 283 0.37 -26.02 9.67
CA ARG A 283 1.52 -26.26 10.54
C ARG A 283 1.43 -25.49 11.86
N VAL A 284 0.81 -24.32 11.84
CA VAL A 284 0.71 -23.43 13.01
C VAL A 284 -0.56 -23.69 13.82
N GLU A 285 -1.71 -23.70 13.16
CA GLU A 285 -3.02 -23.92 13.80
C GLU A 285 -3.94 -24.65 12.82
N PRO A 286 -3.95 -26.00 12.83
CA PRO A 286 -4.76 -26.81 11.92
C PRO A 286 -6.25 -26.56 12.02
N ALA A 287 -6.73 -26.06 13.17
CA ALA A 287 -8.12 -25.67 13.32
C ALA A 287 -8.44 -24.34 12.64
N GLY A 288 -7.45 -23.57 12.15
CA GLY A 288 -7.64 -22.30 11.47
C GLY A 288 -8.50 -22.38 10.20
N GLU A 289 -8.83 -21.22 9.64
CA GLU A 289 -9.64 -21.11 8.42
C GLU A 289 -8.97 -20.20 7.39
N TYR A 290 -8.97 -20.63 6.13
CA TYR A 290 -8.65 -19.78 5.00
C TYR A 290 -9.95 -19.28 4.37
N VAL A 291 -10.04 -17.96 4.16
CA VAL A 291 -11.18 -17.28 3.56
C VAL A 291 -10.72 -16.61 2.26
N ASP A 292 -11.33 -17.01 1.14
CA ASP A 292 -10.97 -16.49 -0.18
C ASP A 292 -11.61 -15.13 -0.50
N ALA A 293 -11.44 -14.16 0.40
CA ALA A 293 -11.99 -12.81 0.28
C ALA A 293 -10.91 -11.76 0.03
N LEU A 294 -11.25 -10.70 -0.72
CA LEU A 294 -10.35 -9.59 -1.05
C LEU A 294 -10.24 -8.52 0.05
N SER A 295 -11.03 -8.65 1.12
CA SER A 295 -10.97 -7.80 2.30
C SER A 295 -10.96 -8.67 3.56
N PRO A 296 -10.25 -8.25 4.62
CA PRO A 296 -10.33 -8.94 5.90
C PRO A 296 -11.63 -8.58 6.62
N ASP A 297 -12.05 -9.46 7.54
CA ASP A 297 -13.07 -9.11 8.54
C ASP A 297 -12.50 -8.16 9.59
N THR A 298 -13.39 -7.60 10.42
CA THR A 298 -13.04 -6.72 11.54
C THR A 298 -13.02 -7.43 12.89
N GLN A 299 -13.67 -8.60 13.01
CA GLN A 299 -13.80 -9.31 14.29
C GLN A 299 -12.80 -10.45 14.40
N ALA A 300 -11.80 -10.27 15.27
CA ALA A 300 -10.83 -11.31 15.59
C ALA A 300 -11.42 -12.36 16.54
N SER A 301 -10.97 -13.60 16.38
CA SER A 301 -11.35 -14.74 17.23
C SER A 301 -10.10 -15.53 17.63
N GLN A 302 -10.25 -16.42 18.61
CA GLN A 302 -9.17 -17.33 19.04
C GLN A 302 -8.82 -18.37 17.95
N ARG A 303 -9.73 -18.61 17.01
CA ARG A 303 -9.48 -19.39 15.79
C ARG A 303 -8.90 -18.44 14.72
N PRO A 304 -7.64 -18.63 14.27
CA PRO A 304 -7.04 -17.76 13.28
C PRO A 304 -7.74 -17.90 11.93
N ARG A 305 -7.88 -16.77 11.24
CA ARG A 305 -8.41 -16.72 9.89
C ARG A 305 -7.42 -16.02 8.97
N ILE A 306 -7.12 -16.61 7.82
CA ILE A 306 -6.32 -15.97 6.78
C ILE A 306 -7.25 -15.56 5.65
N PHE A 307 -7.29 -14.26 5.35
CA PHE A 307 -8.01 -13.71 4.21
C PHE A 307 -7.03 -13.45 3.07
N PHE A 308 -7.34 -13.81 1.83
CA PHE A 308 -6.43 -13.50 0.70
C PHE A 308 -6.05 -12.01 0.65
N ALA A 309 -7.05 -11.13 0.77
CA ALA A 309 -7.01 -9.71 1.10
C ALA A 309 -5.68 -8.97 0.77
N PRO A 310 -5.32 -8.82 -0.52
CA PRO A 310 -4.07 -8.20 -0.89
C PRO A 310 -4.09 -6.68 -0.67
N ALA A 311 -2.94 -6.12 -0.29
CA ALA A 311 -2.81 -4.69 -0.02
C ALA A 311 -1.42 -4.14 -0.37
N ILE A 312 -1.36 -2.86 -0.79
CA ILE A 312 -0.09 -2.11 -0.87
C ILE A 312 0.11 -1.40 0.47
N ILE A 313 1.29 -1.57 1.06
CA ILE A 313 1.59 -1.12 2.41
C ILE A 313 2.83 -0.24 2.37
N LEU A 314 2.69 0.97 2.90
CA LEU A 314 3.82 1.85 3.21
C LEU A 314 4.16 1.67 4.68
N ARG A 315 5.35 1.15 4.96
CA ARG A 315 5.82 0.87 6.32
C ARG A 315 7.26 1.33 6.50
N LYS A 316 7.67 1.49 7.76
CA LYS A 316 9.10 1.62 8.07
C LYS A 316 9.79 0.33 7.67
N ARG A 317 10.99 0.44 7.08
CA ARG A 317 11.84 -0.74 6.86
C ARG A 317 12.00 -1.46 8.18
N THR A 318 11.80 -2.77 8.16
CA THR A 318 11.92 -3.58 9.35
C THR A 318 13.40 -3.87 9.62
N ASP A 319 13.85 -3.74 10.87
CA ASP A 319 15.19 -4.22 11.25
C ASP A 319 15.32 -5.75 11.07
N GLN A 320 14.23 -6.43 10.72
CA GLN A 320 14.25 -7.84 10.34
C GLN A 320 15.05 -8.13 9.08
N MET A 321 14.98 -7.27 8.07
CA MET A 321 15.78 -7.45 6.86
C MET A 321 17.28 -7.39 7.23
N LEU A 322 17.62 -6.49 8.14
CA LEU A 322 18.95 -6.39 8.73
C LEU A 322 19.32 -7.63 9.58
N LEU A 323 18.39 -8.15 10.40
CA LEU A 323 18.58 -9.39 11.16
C LEU A 323 18.82 -10.61 10.26
N ARG A 324 18.08 -10.72 9.15
CA ARG A 324 18.24 -11.79 8.14
C ARG A 324 19.59 -11.66 7.43
N ALA A 325 19.97 -10.45 7.01
CA ALA A 325 21.28 -10.19 6.42
C ALA A 325 22.41 -10.58 7.38
N PHE A 326 22.30 -10.24 8.67
CA PHE A 326 23.27 -10.68 9.68
C PHE A 326 23.30 -12.19 9.85
N ALA A 327 22.14 -12.87 9.84
CA ALA A 327 22.08 -14.33 9.94
C ALA A 327 22.75 -15.01 8.74
N GLU A 328 22.55 -14.46 7.54
CA GLU A 328 23.18 -14.96 6.32
C GLU A 328 24.69 -14.75 6.34
N ILE A 329 25.16 -13.58 6.79
CA ILE A 329 26.59 -13.31 6.97
C ILE A 329 27.21 -14.30 7.96
N VAL A 330 26.57 -14.53 9.11
CA VAL A 330 27.04 -15.52 10.10
C VAL A 330 27.09 -16.92 9.49
N SER A 331 26.03 -17.33 8.77
CA SER A 331 25.97 -18.63 8.09
C SER A 331 27.08 -18.78 7.05
N ARG A 332 27.33 -17.74 6.25
CA ARG A 332 28.39 -17.71 5.25
C ARG A 332 29.77 -17.83 5.89
N ILE A 333 30.06 -17.05 6.93
CA ILE A 333 31.34 -17.12 7.67
C ILE A 333 31.54 -18.52 8.25
N ARG A 334 30.49 -19.13 8.85
CA ARG A 334 30.57 -20.51 9.37
C ARG A 334 30.88 -21.53 8.27
N ARG A 335 30.35 -21.33 7.06
CA ARG A 335 30.53 -22.25 5.92
C ARG A 335 31.86 -22.08 5.21
N THR A 336 32.29 -20.83 4.97
CA THR A 336 33.44 -20.52 4.10
C THR A 336 34.68 -20.05 4.86
N GLY A 337 34.54 -19.60 6.11
CA GLY A 337 35.60 -18.95 6.86
C GLY A 337 36.00 -17.56 6.35
N GLU A 338 35.33 -17.07 5.29
CA GLU A 338 35.64 -15.78 4.66
C GLU A 338 34.86 -14.65 5.33
N ILE A 339 35.58 -13.60 5.71
CA ILE A 339 35.01 -12.40 6.34
C ILE A 339 34.83 -11.33 5.26
N PRO A 340 33.65 -10.69 5.15
CA PRO A 340 33.47 -9.57 4.24
C PRO A 340 34.50 -8.45 4.54
N PRO A 341 35.13 -7.84 3.52
CA PRO A 341 36.23 -6.87 3.72
C PRO A 341 35.88 -5.70 4.66
N ALA A 342 34.64 -5.22 4.59
CA ALA A 342 34.14 -4.16 5.46
C ALA A 342 34.20 -4.54 6.96
N VAL A 343 34.01 -5.83 7.27
CA VAL A 343 33.98 -6.36 8.64
C VAL A 343 35.39 -6.64 9.14
N ALA A 344 36.30 -7.09 8.28
CA ALA A 344 37.68 -7.36 8.66
C ALA A 344 38.40 -6.13 9.25
N SER A 345 37.92 -4.92 8.96
CA SER A 345 38.42 -3.67 9.54
C SER A 345 37.88 -3.36 10.95
N LEU A 346 36.86 -4.08 11.41
CA LEU A 346 36.12 -3.84 12.66
C LEU A 346 36.40 -4.88 13.76
N VAL A 347 37.10 -5.99 13.47
CA VAL A 347 37.35 -7.13 14.40
C VAL A 347 38.81 -7.45 14.68
#